data_AF-X6M5T6-F1
#
_entry.id   AF-X6M5T6-F1
#
_cell.length_a   1.000
_cell.length_b   1.000
_cell.length_c   1.000
_cell.angle_alpha   90.00
_cell.angle_beta   90.00
_cell.angle_gamma   90.00
#
_symmetry.space_group_name_H-M   'P 1'
#
loop_
_entity.id
_entity.type
_entity.pdbx_description
1 polymer ?
#
loop_
_entity_poly.entity_id
_entity_poly.type
_entity_poly.pdbx_seq_one_letter_code
_entity_poly.pdbx_strand_id
1 'polypeptide(L)'
;MSIPSSQVCSTTFSDMCACSLAQLSASTTLYTTCFDTYVCAFNASTSTFCSGHGNCIFNESRCACNDDYGLKDCSAKYQVYQVSPLISVPLISIGALIMLVCLGLIYWVWKYRTTSEVKAMSITFTNIMLFGCAMVCAGVIVLGLGWNSANCIILEWFSFVGITLVLACAGIKAFRIASIFNRSTLSGKDLSDATLFKYLCGTTMLSVLLMIIYTILNFTEGLNKKKKGGEERKRGKRKRWRKKSFIYTYTYYYIYI
;
A
#
# COMPACT_ATOMS: atom_id res chain seq x y z
N MET A 1 -37.07 29.31 -22.13
CA MET A 1 -37.71 28.30 -23.01
C MET A 1 -38.11 27.12 -22.15
N SER A 2 -39.41 27.00 -21.90
CA SER A 2 -40.05 25.92 -21.13
C SER A 2 -40.16 24.67 -22.00
N ILE A 3 -39.56 23.57 -21.56
CA ILE A 3 -39.62 22.27 -22.23
C ILE A 3 -40.90 21.55 -21.76
N PRO A 4 -41.77 21.07 -22.67
CA PRO A 4 -43.00 20.38 -22.28
C PRO A 4 -42.70 18.99 -21.71
N SER A 5 -43.34 18.69 -20.57
CA SER A 5 -43.32 17.40 -19.89
C SER A 5 -44.34 16.44 -20.52
N SER A 6 -43.97 15.83 -21.65
CA SER A 6 -44.67 14.66 -22.17
C SER A 6 -43.78 13.85 -23.14
N GLN A 7 -42.98 12.95 -22.59
CA GLN A 7 -42.53 11.77 -23.34
C GLN A 7 -42.71 10.53 -22.46
N VAL A 8 -43.89 9.93 -22.62
CA VAL A 8 -44.20 8.57 -22.17
C VAL A 8 -43.46 7.61 -23.10
N CYS A 9 -42.61 6.75 -22.56
CA CYS A 9 -42.00 5.67 -23.32
C CYS A 9 -43.09 4.69 -23.78
N SER A 10 -43.26 4.54 -25.09
CA SER A 10 -44.11 3.52 -25.70
C SER A 10 -43.29 2.74 -26.74
N THR A 11 -42.31 1.97 -26.28
CA THR A 11 -41.70 0.91 -27.10
C THR A 11 -41.30 -0.25 -26.20
N THR A 12 -41.65 -1.46 -26.63
CA THR A 12 -41.38 -2.77 -26.00
C THR A 12 -39.94 -3.26 -26.17
N PHE A 13 -38.99 -2.40 -26.53
CA PHE A 13 -37.57 -2.72 -26.61
C PHE A 13 -36.83 -2.11 -25.42
N SER A 14 -36.11 -2.95 -24.68
CA SER A 14 -35.47 -2.65 -23.38
C SER A 14 -34.33 -1.63 -23.42
N ASP A 15 -33.99 -1.09 -24.58
CA ASP A 15 -32.69 -0.43 -24.77
C ASP A 15 -32.79 1.10 -24.90
N MET A 16 -33.98 1.69 -24.80
CA MET A 16 -34.18 3.15 -24.79
C MET A 16 -35.24 3.59 -23.77
N CYS A 17 -34.96 3.40 -22.48
CA CYS A 17 -35.76 4.04 -21.42
C CYS A 17 -35.31 5.50 -21.23
N ALA A 18 -35.99 6.44 -21.89
CA ALA A 18 -35.95 7.84 -21.51
C ALA A 18 -36.85 8.04 -20.27
N CYS A 19 -36.29 8.01 -19.06
CA CYS A 19 -37.04 8.41 -17.86
C CYS A 19 -37.48 9.87 -18.02
N SER A 20 -38.76 10.10 -18.26
CA SER A 20 -39.32 11.44 -18.33
C SER A 20 -39.17 12.12 -16.98
N LEU A 21 -38.61 13.33 -16.93
CA LEU A 21 -38.46 14.21 -15.75
C LEU A 21 -39.79 14.61 -15.08
N ALA A 22 -40.91 14.00 -15.43
CA ALA A 22 -42.25 14.55 -15.27
C ALA A 22 -42.75 14.66 -13.81
N GLN A 23 -42.07 14.07 -12.82
CA GLN A 23 -42.44 14.25 -11.41
C GLN A 23 -41.22 14.35 -10.48
N LEU A 24 -40.34 15.32 -10.72
CA LEU A 24 -39.44 15.80 -9.66
C LEU A 24 -40.21 16.78 -8.77
N SER A 25 -40.94 16.25 -7.79
CA SER A 25 -41.43 17.09 -6.69
C SER A 25 -40.23 17.51 -5.84
N ALA A 26 -40.08 18.83 -5.66
CA ALA A 26 -38.99 19.48 -4.96
C ALA A 26 -38.94 19.05 -3.47
N SER A 27 -38.29 17.92 -3.19
CA SER A 27 -37.96 17.46 -1.86
C SER A 27 -36.45 17.33 -1.77
N THR A 28 -35.89 17.90 -0.72
CA THR A 28 -34.49 18.32 -0.53
C THR A 28 -33.45 17.19 -0.48
N THR A 29 -33.82 15.96 -0.88
CA THR A 29 -32.91 14.84 -1.17
C THR A 29 -33.51 14.00 -2.32
N LEU A 30 -33.02 14.23 -3.55
CA LEU A 30 -33.55 13.71 -4.81
C LEU A 30 -33.11 12.26 -5.10
N TYR A 31 -34.00 11.31 -4.81
CA TYR A 31 -34.03 10.03 -5.50
C TYR A 31 -35.16 10.11 -6.53
N THR A 32 -34.88 9.88 -7.81
CA THR A 32 -35.92 9.71 -8.82
C THR A 32 -36.35 8.24 -8.78
N THR A 33 -37.66 7.99 -8.72
CA THR A 33 -38.22 6.65 -8.89
C THR A 33 -38.78 6.54 -10.30
N CYS A 34 -38.37 5.52 -11.05
CA CYS A 34 -39.04 5.11 -12.29
C CYS A 34 -39.71 3.77 -11.97
N PHE A 35 -41.05 3.70 -12.07
CA PHE A 35 -41.84 2.48 -11.75
C PHE A 35 -41.54 1.87 -10.37
N ASP A 36 -41.56 2.69 -9.30
CA ASP A 36 -41.27 2.26 -7.92
C ASP A 36 -39.88 1.64 -7.68
N THR A 37 -38.99 1.68 -8.67
CA THR A 37 -37.59 1.24 -8.55
C THR A 37 -36.66 2.43 -8.33
N TYR A 38 -35.67 2.24 -7.45
CA TYR A 38 -34.68 3.26 -7.13
C TYR A 38 -33.80 3.55 -8.36
N VAL A 39 -33.81 4.79 -8.87
CA VAL A 39 -32.90 5.23 -9.94
C VAL A 39 -31.63 5.82 -9.31
N CYS A 40 -30.53 5.81 -10.06
CA CYS A 40 -29.27 6.45 -9.67
C CYS A 40 -29.47 7.90 -9.18
N ALA A 41 -28.59 8.36 -8.29
CA ALA A 41 -28.65 9.73 -7.77
C ALA A 41 -28.63 10.75 -8.92
N PHE A 42 -29.65 11.61 -8.95
CA PHE A 42 -29.80 12.67 -9.95
C PHE A 42 -29.56 14.03 -9.30
N ASN A 43 -28.65 14.81 -9.87
CA ASN A 43 -28.38 16.16 -9.39
C ASN A 43 -29.18 17.16 -10.23
N ALA A 44 -30.24 17.72 -9.64
CA ALA A 44 -31.11 18.69 -10.32
C ALA A 44 -30.39 19.98 -10.72
N SER A 45 -29.34 20.37 -9.99
CA SER A 45 -28.58 21.60 -10.28
C SER A 45 -27.76 21.50 -11.57
N THR A 46 -27.22 20.31 -11.86
CA THR A 46 -26.38 20.07 -13.04
C THR A 46 -27.09 19.28 -14.13
N SER A 47 -28.32 18.82 -13.89
CA SER A 47 -29.08 17.93 -14.79
C SER A 47 -28.31 16.65 -15.19
N THR A 48 -27.44 16.15 -14.31
CA THR A 48 -26.62 14.95 -14.56
C THR A 48 -26.85 13.86 -13.52
N PHE A 49 -26.77 12.61 -13.96
CA PHE A 49 -26.73 11.45 -13.07
C PHE A 49 -25.34 11.29 -12.47
N CYS A 50 -25.27 10.75 -11.26
CA CYS A 50 -24.01 10.45 -10.58
C CYS A 50 -23.08 11.67 -10.49
N SER A 51 -23.69 12.85 -10.29
CA SER A 51 -23.02 14.15 -10.23
C SER A 51 -22.10 14.46 -11.44
N GLY A 52 -22.35 13.83 -12.59
CA GLY A 52 -21.56 14.01 -13.82
C GLY A 52 -20.20 13.31 -13.81
N HIS A 53 -19.94 12.46 -12.81
CA HIS A 53 -18.63 11.82 -12.60
C HIS A 53 -18.70 10.29 -12.60
N GLY A 54 -19.59 9.73 -13.42
CA GLY A 54 -19.72 8.29 -13.60
C GLY A 54 -20.89 7.90 -14.48
N ASN A 55 -21.05 6.59 -14.68
CA ASN A 55 -22.16 6.01 -15.44
C ASN A 55 -23.16 5.34 -14.50
N CYS A 56 -24.45 5.53 -14.75
CA CYS A 56 -25.51 4.84 -14.01
C CYS A 56 -25.65 3.40 -14.53
N ILE A 57 -25.50 2.41 -13.63
CA ILE A 57 -25.82 1.01 -13.92
C ILE A 57 -27.27 0.78 -13.47
N PHE A 58 -28.21 0.91 -14.41
CA PHE A 58 -29.65 0.84 -14.13
C PHE A 58 -30.07 -0.48 -13.47
N ASN A 59 -29.49 -1.61 -13.89
CA ASN A 59 -29.81 -2.94 -13.34
C ASN A 59 -29.52 -3.05 -11.84
N GLU A 60 -28.58 -2.27 -11.33
CA GLU A 60 -28.14 -2.35 -9.93
C GLU A 60 -28.50 -1.09 -9.12
N SER A 61 -29.21 -0.13 -9.70
CA SER A 61 -29.56 1.16 -9.07
C SER A 61 -28.34 1.90 -8.47
N ARG A 62 -27.17 1.77 -9.09
CA ARG A 62 -25.89 2.28 -8.57
C ARG A 62 -25.09 3.06 -9.60
N CYS A 63 -24.35 4.05 -9.12
CA CYS A 63 -23.41 4.79 -9.92
C CYS A 63 -22.05 4.08 -9.98
N ALA A 64 -21.54 3.83 -11.19
CA ALA A 64 -20.16 3.46 -11.44
C ALA A 64 -19.34 4.75 -11.61
N CYS A 65 -18.74 5.22 -10.51
CA CYS A 65 -17.94 6.44 -10.48
C CYS A 65 -16.63 6.29 -11.28
N ASN A 66 -16.15 7.40 -11.84
CA ASN A 66 -14.80 7.51 -12.38
C ASN A 66 -13.75 7.33 -11.27
N ASP A 67 -12.52 6.94 -11.64
CA ASP A 67 -11.46 6.51 -10.70
C ASP A 67 -11.12 7.52 -9.59
N ASP A 68 -11.36 8.82 -9.83
CA ASP A 68 -11.10 9.89 -8.86
C ASP A 68 -12.28 10.22 -7.94
N TYR A 69 -13.44 9.58 -8.11
CA TYR A 69 -14.67 9.94 -7.40
C TYR A 69 -15.22 8.78 -6.57
N GLY A 70 -15.76 9.14 -5.41
CA GLY A 70 -16.36 8.24 -4.45
C GLY A 70 -17.68 8.76 -3.92
N LEU A 71 -18.24 7.99 -2.98
CA LEU A 71 -19.63 8.10 -2.48
C LEU A 71 -20.65 7.39 -3.38
N LYS A 72 -21.92 7.34 -2.94
CA LYS A 72 -22.98 6.57 -3.63
C LYS A 72 -23.42 7.29 -4.92
N ASP A 73 -23.15 8.59 -4.95
CA ASP A 73 -23.54 9.61 -5.91
C ASP A 73 -22.34 10.18 -6.68
N CYS A 74 -21.13 9.64 -6.49
CA CYS A 74 -19.88 10.12 -7.09
C CYS A 74 -19.57 11.61 -6.83
N SER A 75 -20.16 12.20 -5.79
CA SER A 75 -20.03 13.64 -5.52
C SER A 75 -18.70 14.02 -4.85
N ALA A 76 -18.02 13.08 -4.17
CA ALA A 76 -16.76 13.38 -3.51
C ALA A 76 -15.59 12.93 -4.37
N LYS A 77 -14.79 13.89 -4.83
CA LYS A 77 -13.47 13.60 -5.39
C LYS A 77 -12.57 13.06 -4.28
N TYR A 78 -11.99 11.88 -4.46
CA TYR A 78 -10.89 11.41 -3.64
C TYR A 78 -9.73 12.38 -3.84
N GLN A 79 -9.42 13.15 -2.80
CA GLN A 79 -8.20 13.95 -2.83
C GLN A 79 -7.02 13.00 -2.76
N VAL A 80 -6.39 12.74 -3.90
CA VAL A 80 -5.06 12.17 -3.95
C VAL A 80 -4.19 13.14 -3.17
N TYR A 81 -3.72 12.71 -2.00
CA TYR A 81 -2.82 13.52 -1.18
C TYR A 81 -1.52 13.72 -1.97
N GLN A 82 -1.43 14.83 -2.69
CA GLN A 82 -0.17 15.26 -3.27
C GLN A 82 0.71 15.71 -2.11
N VAL A 83 1.82 14.99 -1.92
CA VAL A 83 2.84 15.41 -0.95
C VAL A 83 3.35 16.76 -1.43
N SER A 84 3.35 17.75 -0.53
CA SER A 84 3.87 19.09 -0.87
C SER A 84 5.30 18.94 -1.44
N PRO A 85 5.62 19.60 -2.57
CA PRO A 85 6.94 19.51 -3.18
C PRO A 85 8.05 19.93 -2.21
N LEU A 86 7.71 20.79 -1.24
CA LEU A 86 8.60 21.23 -0.16
C LEU A 86 9.16 20.08 0.69
N ILE A 87 8.42 18.97 0.81
CA ILE A 87 8.80 17.80 1.62
C ILE A 87 9.34 16.68 0.71
N SER A 88 8.74 16.49 -0.47
CA SER A 88 9.14 15.43 -1.40
C SER A 88 10.59 15.59 -1.88
N VAL A 89 10.97 16.80 -2.33
CA VAL A 89 12.32 17.07 -2.88
C VAL A 89 13.44 16.76 -1.88
N PRO A 90 13.44 17.27 -0.63
CA PRO A 90 14.50 16.95 0.32
C PRO A 90 14.54 15.46 0.66
N LEU A 91 13.38 14.81 0.80
CA LEU A 91 13.29 13.39 1.12
C LEU A 91 13.95 12.51 0.03
N ILE A 92 13.66 12.79 -1.24
CA ILE A 92 14.26 12.10 -2.39
C ILE A 92 15.77 12.36 -2.43
N SER A 93 16.19 13.62 -2.27
CA SER A 93 17.60 14.00 -2.35
C SER A 93 18.46 13.32 -1.27
N ILE A 94 17.97 13.29 -0.02
CA ILE A 94 18.65 12.64 1.10
C ILE A 94 18.65 11.12 0.90
N GLY A 95 17.52 10.54 0.52
CA GLY A 95 17.43 9.10 0.24
C GLY A 95 18.39 8.66 -0.87
N ALA A 96 18.49 9.43 -1.96
CA ALA A 96 19.40 9.17 -3.06
C ALA A 96 20.87 9.30 -2.65
N LEU A 97 21.23 10.34 -1.88
CA LEU A 97 22.58 10.54 -1.38
C LEU A 97 23.02 9.39 -0.48
N ILE A 98 22.18 8.99 0.49
CA ILE A 98 22.49 7.87 1.38
C ILE A 98 22.60 6.56 0.59
N MET A 99 21.71 6.33 -0.38
CA MET A 99 21.79 5.15 -1.24
C MET A 99 23.13 5.10 -2.01
N LEU A 100 23.58 6.21 -2.58
CA LEU A 100 24.88 6.30 -3.27
C LEU A 100 26.05 6.04 -2.31
N VAL A 101 26.00 6.56 -1.08
CA VAL A 101 27.00 6.27 -0.05
C VAL A 101 27.00 4.78 0.29
N CYS A 102 25.84 4.14 0.49
CA CYS A 102 25.74 2.71 0.74
C CYS A 102 26.35 1.88 -0.41
N LEU A 103 26.03 2.21 -1.66
CA LEU A 103 26.59 1.53 -2.83
C LEU A 103 28.11 1.74 -2.96
N GLY A 104 28.58 2.96 -2.68
CA GLY A 104 30.01 3.29 -2.65
C GLY A 104 30.75 2.49 -1.58
N LEU A 105 30.17 2.34 -0.39
CA LEU A 105 30.72 1.52 0.69
C LEU A 105 30.74 0.03 0.31
N ILE A 106 29.69 -0.50 -0.33
CA ILE A 106 29.68 -1.88 -0.82
C ILE A 106 30.84 -2.09 -1.81
N TYR A 107 30.99 -1.18 -2.78
CA TYR A 107 32.08 -1.24 -3.75
C TYR A 107 33.46 -1.15 -3.07
N TRP A 108 33.61 -0.25 -2.10
CA TRP A 108 34.84 -0.08 -1.33
C TRP A 108 35.21 -1.35 -0.57
N VAL A 109 34.29 -1.91 0.22
CA VAL A 109 34.51 -3.16 0.97
C VAL A 109 34.86 -4.30 0.02
N TRP A 110 34.22 -4.37 -1.15
CA TRP A 110 34.53 -5.37 -2.16
C TRP A 110 35.95 -5.23 -2.72
N LYS A 111 36.38 -3.99 -3.01
CA LYS A 111 37.73 -3.68 -3.52
C LYS A 111 38.83 -3.98 -2.51
N TYR A 112 38.62 -3.63 -1.23
CA TYR A 112 39.63 -3.76 -0.16
C TYR A 112 39.56 -5.08 0.62
N ARG A 113 38.84 -6.09 0.09
CA ARG A 113 38.64 -7.42 0.72
C ARG A 113 39.93 -8.18 1.07
N THR A 114 41.06 -7.83 0.47
CA THR A 114 42.35 -8.50 0.66
C THR A 114 43.15 -7.97 1.84
N THR A 115 42.80 -6.80 2.37
CA THR A 115 43.51 -6.21 3.51
C THR A 115 43.21 -6.97 4.81
N SER A 116 44.21 -7.18 5.67
CA SER A 116 44.10 -7.96 6.90
C SER A 116 43.02 -7.42 7.85
N GLU A 117 42.94 -6.09 7.96
CA GLU A 117 41.94 -5.38 8.76
C GLU A 117 40.51 -5.70 8.32
N VAL A 118 40.26 -5.68 7.01
CA VAL A 118 38.93 -5.93 6.45
C VAL A 118 38.59 -7.42 6.52
N LYS A 119 39.58 -8.31 6.41
CA LYS A 119 39.39 -9.76 6.52
C LYS A 119 38.98 -10.21 7.93
N ALA A 120 39.36 -9.45 8.96
CA ALA A 120 38.93 -9.71 10.34
C ALA A 120 37.43 -9.43 10.54
N MET A 121 36.88 -8.46 9.81
CA MET A 121 35.45 -8.19 9.79
C MET A 121 34.75 -9.15 8.82
N SER A 122 33.56 -9.66 9.17
CA SER A 122 32.80 -10.46 8.21
C SER A 122 32.29 -9.58 7.06
N ILE A 123 33.01 -9.65 5.93
CA ILE A 123 32.76 -8.88 4.71
C ILE A 123 31.35 -9.18 4.18
N THR A 124 30.97 -10.46 4.13
CA THR A 124 29.68 -10.90 3.57
C THR A 124 28.50 -10.32 4.34
N PHE A 125 28.49 -10.42 5.68
CA PHE A 125 27.41 -9.85 6.50
C PHE A 125 27.36 -8.32 6.40
N THR A 126 28.50 -7.66 6.27
CA THR A 126 28.55 -6.20 6.14
C THR A 126 27.98 -5.73 4.79
N ASN A 127 28.30 -6.42 3.70
CA ASN A 127 27.73 -6.12 2.39
C ASN A 127 26.21 -6.36 2.35
N ILE A 128 25.72 -7.44 2.96
CA ILE A 128 24.28 -7.71 3.02
C ILE A 128 23.55 -6.66 3.87
N MET A 129 24.15 -6.24 4.99
CA MET A 129 23.61 -5.16 5.82
C MET A 129 23.53 -3.85 5.04
N LEU A 130 24.59 -3.45 4.33
CA LEU A 130 24.60 -2.25 3.48
C LEU A 130 23.58 -2.35 2.34
N PHE A 131 23.39 -3.53 1.77
CA PHE A 131 22.36 -3.78 0.77
C PHE A 131 20.95 -3.59 1.34
N GLY A 132 20.69 -4.10 2.56
CA GLY A 132 19.45 -3.83 3.28
C GLY A 132 19.22 -2.33 3.50
N CYS A 133 20.24 -1.57 3.92
CA CYS A 133 20.15 -0.12 4.03
C CYS A 133 19.82 0.56 2.70
N ALA A 134 20.43 0.12 1.60
CA ALA A 134 20.13 0.64 0.26
C ALA A 134 18.67 0.35 -0.15
N MET A 135 18.13 -0.83 0.18
CA MET A 135 16.72 -1.15 -0.05
C MET A 135 15.78 -0.24 0.74
N VAL A 136 16.08 0.06 2.01
CA VAL A 136 15.28 1.01 2.82
C VAL A 136 15.33 2.40 2.19
N CYS A 137 16.50 2.85 1.74
CA CYS A 137 16.63 4.15 1.05
C CYS A 137 15.82 4.19 -0.25
N ALA A 138 15.79 3.09 -1.02
CA ALA A 138 14.94 2.96 -2.19
C ALA A 138 13.44 3.11 -1.84
N GLY A 139 13.00 2.53 -0.71
CA GLY A 139 11.66 2.76 -0.16
C GLY A 139 11.38 4.24 0.11
N VAL A 140 12.31 4.94 0.77
CA VAL A 140 12.19 6.39 1.04
C VAL A 140 12.09 7.21 -0.25
N ILE A 141 12.85 6.86 -1.29
CA ILE A 141 12.75 7.52 -2.60
C ILE A 141 11.38 7.31 -3.23
N VAL A 142 10.85 6.08 -3.19
CA VAL A 142 9.51 5.74 -3.70
C VAL A 142 8.41 6.53 -2.97
N LEU A 143 8.56 6.74 -1.66
CA LEU A 143 7.65 7.59 -0.88
C LEU A 143 7.62 9.04 -1.41
N GLY A 144 8.77 9.56 -1.83
CA GLY A 144 8.89 10.89 -2.39
C GLY A 144 8.24 11.05 -3.78
N LEU A 145 8.23 9.99 -4.60
CA LEU A 145 7.65 10.02 -5.96
C LEU A 145 6.12 10.14 -6.00
N GLY A 146 5.46 10.04 -4.84
CA GLY A 146 4.02 10.22 -4.70
C GLY A 146 3.23 8.93 -4.57
N TRP A 147 1.94 9.10 -4.26
CA TRP A 147 1.05 8.01 -3.88
C TRP A 147 0.41 7.39 -5.12
N ASN A 148 1.04 6.33 -5.63
CA ASN A 148 0.44 5.41 -6.59
C ASN A 148 0.20 4.06 -5.91
N SER A 149 -0.82 3.31 -6.35
CA SER A 149 -1.12 1.96 -5.85
C SER A 149 0.10 1.03 -5.94
N ALA A 150 0.85 1.11 -7.04
CA ALA A 150 2.09 0.36 -7.20
C ALA A 150 3.19 0.82 -6.22
N ASN A 151 3.37 2.13 -6.07
CA ASN A 151 4.36 2.72 -5.16
C ASN A 151 4.10 2.32 -3.71
N CYS A 152 2.84 2.24 -3.27
CA CYS A 152 2.49 1.80 -1.92
C CYS A 152 2.94 0.35 -1.64
N ILE A 153 2.78 -0.55 -2.62
CA ILE A 153 3.20 -1.94 -2.47
C ILE A 153 4.72 -2.00 -2.44
N ILE A 154 5.39 -1.35 -3.39
CA ILE A 154 6.85 -1.31 -3.47
C ILE A 154 7.46 -0.72 -2.19
N LEU A 155 6.91 0.40 -1.69
CA LEU A 155 7.37 1.04 -0.45
C LEU A 155 7.38 0.07 0.73
N GLU A 156 6.27 -0.64 0.94
CA GLU A 156 6.13 -1.59 2.06
C GLU A 156 7.12 -2.74 1.91
N TRP A 157 7.26 -3.29 0.69
CA TRP A 157 8.18 -4.39 0.38
C TRP A 157 9.64 -4.01 0.63
N PHE A 158 10.10 -2.91 0.05
CA PHE A 158 11.49 -2.47 0.17
C PHE A 158 11.84 -2.08 1.61
N SER A 159 10.94 -1.38 2.31
CA SER A 159 11.16 -0.96 3.69
C SER A 159 11.20 -2.16 4.64
N PHE A 160 10.22 -3.07 4.57
CA PHE A 160 10.11 -4.18 5.50
C PHE A 160 11.23 -5.21 5.31
N VAL A 161 11.51 -5.61 4.06
CA VAL A 161 12.59 -6.55 3.74
C VAL A 161 13.96 -5.92 4.05
N GLY A 162 14.16 -4.64 3.70
CA GLY A 162 15.39 -3.92 4.00
C GLY A 162 15.67 -3.82 5.50
N ILE A 163 14.69 -3.41 6.30
CA ILE A 163 14.82 -3.33 7.77
C ILE A 163 15.13 -4.72 8.36
N THR A 164 14.42 -5.75 7.91
CA THR A 164 14.63 -7.12 8.41
C THR A 164 16.05 -7.60 8.12
N LEU A 165 16.58 -7.34 6.92
CA LEU A 165 17.96 -7.68 6.56
C LEU A 165 18.98 -6.95 7.45
N VAL A 166 18.79 -5.65 7.68
CA VAL A 166 19.67 -4.85 8.53
C VAL A 166 19.69 -5.37 9.97
N LEU A 167 18.51 -5.60 10.54
CA LEU A 167 18.36 -6.08 11.92
C LEU A 167 18.87 -7.51 12.09
N ALA A 168 18.57 -8.41 11.15
CA ALA A 168 19.07 -9.78 11.19
C ALA A 168 20.60 -9.82 11.10
N CYS A 169 21.20 -9.02 10.21
CA CYS A 169 22.66 -8.92 10.12
C CYS A 169 23.29 -8.32 11.39
N ALA A 170 22.68 -7.29 11.96
CA ALA A 170 23.12 -6.69 13.22
C ALA A 170 23.04 -7.68 14.39
N GLY A 171 21.92 -8.43 14.49
CA GLY A 171 21.72 -9.47 15.49
C GLY A 171 22.73 -10.60 15.39
N ILE A 172 23.01 -11.09 14.17
CA ILE A 172 24.04 -12.12 13.94
C ILE A 172 25.43 -11.62 14.33
N LYS A 173 25.78 -10.37 14.01
CA LYS A 173 27.05 -9.76 14.44
C LYS A 173 27.14 -9.66 15.97
N ALA A 174 26.08 -9.21 16.63
CA ALA A 174 26.02 -9.13 18.09
C ALA A 174 26.13 -10.52 18.74
N PHE A 175 25.43 -11.52 18.20
CA PHE A 175 25.50 -12.90 18.65
C PHE A 175 26.92 -13.46 18.55
N ARG A 176 27.63 -13.18 17.45
CA ARG A 176 29.04 -13.60 17.30
C ARG A 176 29.92 -13.01 18.40
N ILE A 177 29.79 -11.72 18.71
CA ILE A 177 30.55 -11.07 19.78
C ILE A 177 30.21 -11.69 21.14
N ALA A 178 28.93 -11.87 21.44
CA ALA A 178 28.47 -12.51 22.68
C ALA A 178 29.01 -13.95 22.82
N SER A 179 29.03 -14.72 21.73
CA SER A 179 29.53 -16.09 21.72
C SER A 179 31.03 -16.20 22.00
N ILE A 180 31.81 -15.17 21.63
CA ILE A 180 33.26 -15.11 21.91
C ILE A 180 33.50 -14.88 23.41
N PHE A 181 32.71 -14.01 24.05
CA PHE A 181 32.86 -13.73 25.48
C PHE A 181 32.37 -14.86 26.37
N ASN A 182 31.40 -15.65 25.93
CA ASN A 182 30.76 -16.68 26.78
C ASN A 182 31.46 -18.05 26.77
N ARG A 183 32.51 -18.25 25.95
CA ARG A 183 33.21 -19.55 25.86
C ARG A 183 34.63 -19.49 26.39
N SER A 184 34.92 -20.26 27.44
CA SER A 184 36.27 -20.44 27.99
C SER A 184 37.17 -21.36 27.12
N THR A 185 36.59 -22.22 26.28
CA THR A 185 37.30 -23.08 25.34
C THR A 185 36.54 -23.19 24.00
N LEU A 186 37.08 -22.57 22.95
CA LEU A 186 36.48 -22.54 21.61
C LEU A 186 36.77 -23.85 20.85
N SER A 187 35.81 -24.76 20.82
CA SER A 187 35.80 -25.82 19.80
C SER A 187 35.42 -25.19 18.45
N GLY A 188 36.37 -25.07 17.52
CA GLY A 188 36.25 -24.30 16.27
C GLY A 188 35.17 -24.76 15.27
N LYS A 189 34.41 -25.82 15.58
CA LYS A 189 33.39 -26.39 14.68
C LYS A 189 32.02 -25.71 14.78
N ASP A 190 31.72 -25.00 15.88
CA ASP A 190 30.39 -24.41 16.13
C ASP A 190 30.13 -23.05 15.47
N LEU A 191 31.17 -22.35 14.99
CA LEU A 191 31.07 -20.99 14.46
C LEU A 191 31.27 -20.94 12.93
N SER A 192 30.74 -21.93 12.23
CA SER A 192 30.78 -21.93 10.75
C SER A 192 29.86 -20.84 10.20
N ASP A 193 30.41 -19.94 9.39
CA ASP A 193 29.67 -18.87 8.70
C ASP A 193 28.45 -19.41 7.92
N ALA A 194 28.52 -20.67 7.46
CA ALA A 194 27.43 -21.34 6.77
C ALA A 194 26.18 -21.48 7.66
N THR A 195 26.34 -21.77 8.95
CA THR A 195 25.22 -21.90 9.89
C THR A 195 24.58 -20.55 10.16
N LEU A 196 25.39 -19.49 10.32
CA LEU A 196 24.90 -18.12 10.50
C LEU A 196 24.12 -17.65 9.26
N PHE A 197 24.61 -17.99 8.07
CA PHE A 197 23.93 -17.67 6.82
C PHE A 197 22.59 -18.40 6.67
N LYS A 198 22.45 -19.64 7.17
CA LYS A 198 21.16 -20.35 7.21
C LYS A 198 20.13 -19.59 8.06
N TYR A 199 20.52 -19.06 9.22
CA TYR A 199 19.61 -18.26 10.05
C TYR A 199 19.19 -16.96 9.35
N LEU A 200 20.14 -16.25 8.72
CA LEU A 200 19.84 -15.04 7.94
C LEU A 200 18.86 -15.32 6.79
N CYS A 201 19.09 -16.41 6.05
CA CYS A 201 18.22 -16.81 4.95
C CYS A 201 16.83 -17.21 5.48
N GLY A 202 16.77 -17.95 6.59
CA GLY A 202 15.51 -18.35 7.22
C GLY A 202 14.66 -17.15 7.66
N THR A 203 15.25 -16.17 8.34
CA THR A 203 14.52 -14.96 8.78
C THR A 203 14.07 -14.10 7.61
N THR A 204 14.91 -13.97 6.57
CA THR A 204 14.56 -13.21 5.35
C THR A 204 13.48 -13.91 4.53
N MET A 205 13.51 -15.24 4.43
CA MET A 205 12.44 -16.00 3.74
C MET A 205 11.11 -15.89 4.49
N LEU A 206 11.13 -15.93 5.82
CA LEU A 206 9.94 -15.71 6.64
C LEU A 206 9.35 -14.32 6.42
N SER A 207 10.18 -13.26 6.37
CA SER A 207 9.70 -11.90 6.13
C SER A 207 9.12 -11.72 4.72
N VAL A 208 9.73 -12.31 3.70
CA VAL A 208 9.19 -12.33 2.33
C VAL A 208 7.84 -13.05 2.29
N LEU A 209 7.71 -14.20 2.96
CA LEU A 209 6.46 -14.96 3.03
C LEU A 209 5.34 -14.14 3.70
N LEU A 210 5.66 -13.44 4.80
CA LEU A 210 4.72 -12.53 5.46
C LEU A 210 4.27 -11.40 4.52
N MET A 211 5.18 -10.85 3.72
CA MET A 211 4.86 -9.81 2.74
C MET A 211 4.00 -10.30 1.58
N ILE A 212 4.19 -11.55 1.14
CA ILE A 212 3.31 -12.20 0.14
C ILE A 212 1.90 -12.32 0.70
N ILE A 213 1.75 -12.85 1.92
CA ILE A 213 0.44 -12.97 2.58
C ILE A 213 -0.22 -11.60 2.73
N TYR A 214 0.53 -10.61 3.19
CA TYR A 214 0.04 -9.23 3.32
C TYR A 214 -0.49 -8.68 2.00
N THR A 215 0.23 -8.90 0.90
CA THR A 215 -0.15 -8.41 -0.44
C THR A 215 -1.44 -9.09 -0.91
N ILE A 216 -1.59 -10.41 -0.69
CA ILE A 216 -2.80 -11.16 -1.05
C ILE A 216 -4.01 -10.68 -0.22
N LEU A 217 -3.83 -10.48 1.09
CA LEU A 217 -4.89 -9.98 1.97
C LEU A 217 -5.32 -8.57 1.57
N ASN A 218 -4.38 -7.69 1.23
CA ASN A 218 -4.69 -6.34 0.77
C ASN A 218 -5.45 -6.35 -0.57
N PHE A 219 -5.10 -7.25 -1.49
CA PHE A 219 -5.79 -7.40 -2.76
C PHE A 219 -7.23 -7.93 -2.59
N THR A 220 -7.42 -8.96 -1.75
CA THR A 220 -8.74 -9.56 -1.49
C THR A 220 -9.69 -8.60 -0.76
N GLU A 221 -9.20 -7.79 0.19
CA GLU A 221 -10.02 -6.74 0.80
C GLU A 221 -10.47 -5.68 -0.23
N GLY A 222 -9.63 -5.36 -1.22
CA GLY A 222 -10.00 -4.49 -2.33
C GLY A 222 -11.17 -5.06 -3.14
N LEU A 223 -11.13 -6.35 -3.46
CA LEU A 223 -12.20 -7.05 -4.19
C LEU A 223 -13.49 -7.15 -3.36
N ASN A 224 -13.39 -7.48 -2.07
CA ASN A 224 -14.54 -7.60 -1.19
C ASN A 224 -15.24 -6.26 -0.95
N LYS A 225 -14.50 -5.14 -0.93
CA LYS A 225 -15.11 -3.80 -0.87
C LYS A 225 -15.89 -3.45 -2.15
N LYS A 226 -15.44 -3.91 -3.33
CA LYS A 226 -16.21 -3.76 -4.57
C LYS A 226 -17.53 -4.53 -4.52
N LYS A 227 -17.56 -5.72 -3.89
CA LYS A 227 -18.79 -6.50 -3.69
C LYS A 227 -19.72 -5.92 -2.62
N LYS A 228 -19.19 -5.55 -1.45
CA LYS A 228 -19.98 -5.04 -0.30
C LYS A 228 -20.38 -3.56 -0.40
N GLY A 229 -19.84 -2.82 -1.37
CA GLY A 229 -20.27 -1.46 -1.68
C GLY A 229 -21.76 -1.34 -2.04
N GLY A 230 -22.44 -2.46 -2.32
CA GLY A 230 -23.89 -2.55 -2.48
C GLY A 230 -24.71 -2.62 -1.18
N GLU A 231 -24.13 -3.04 -0.03
CA GLU A 231 -24.96 -3.51 1.10
C GLU A 231 -24.62 -2.92 2.48
N GLU A 232 -23.36 -2.55 2.77
CA GLU A 232 -22.95 -2.22 4.16
C GLU A 232 -22.47 -0.76 4.37
N ARG A 233 -23.23 0.24 3.93
CA ARG A 233 -22.95 1.66 4.27
C ARG A 233 -23.78 2.20 5.45
N LYS A 234 -24.08 1.37 6.47
CA LYS A 234 -24.73 1.85 7.71
C LYS A 234 -23.93 1.69 9.00
N ARG A 235 -22.77 1.03 9.06
CA ARG A 235 -22.00 0.94 10.32
C ARG A 235 -20.48 1.00 10.13
N GLY A 236 -19.83 1.98 10.77
CA GLY A 236 -18.49 1.76 11.32
C GLY A 236 -17.31 2.51 10.68
N LYS A 237 -17.27 3.84 10.80
CA LYS A 237 -16.05 4.65 10.53
C LYS A 237 -14.96 4.58 11.62
N ARG A 238 -15.10 3.77 12.68
CA ARG A 238 -14.22 3.84 13.88
C ARG A 238 -13.23 2.68 14.07
N LYS A 239 -13.17 1.66 13.20
CA LYS A 239 -12.30 0.47 13.40
C LYS A 239 -11.10 0.34 12.46
N ARG A 240 -10.91 1.24 11.48
CA ARG A 240 -9.89 1.06 10.42
C ARG A 240 -8.44 1.33 10.86
N TRP A 241 -8.22 2.06 11.96
CA TRP A 241 -6.88 2.42 12.44
C TRP A 241 -6.25 1.40 13.42
N ARG A 242 -7.06 0.57 14.11
CA ARG A 242 -6.51 -0.42 15.07
C ARG A 242 -5.90 -1.66 14.43
N LYS A 243 -6.31 -2.04 13.21
CA LYS A 243 -5.72 -3.20 12.51
C LYS A 243 -4.32 -2.92 11.93
N LYS A 244 -4.02 -1.66 11.56
CA LYS A 244 -2.68 -1.30 11.06
C LYS A 244 -1.62 -1.31 12.17
N SER A 245 -1.97 -0.97 13.41
CA SER A 245 -1.03 -1.06 14.54
C SER A 245 -0.63 -2.50 14.89
N PHE A 246 -1.48 -3.50 14.64
CA PHE A 246 -1.20 -4.88 15.05
C PHE A 246 -0.04 -5.51 14.27
N ILE A 247 0.21 -5.11 13.02
CA ILE A 247 1.30 -5.66 12.20
C ILE A 247 2.65 -5.11 12.67
N TYR A 248 2.74 -3.82 13.02
CA TYR A 248 3.98 -3.25 13.54
C TYR A 248 4.36 -3.82 14.92
N THR A 249 3.40 -4.12 15.80
CA THR A 249 3.70 -4.69 17.12
C THR A 249 4.23 -6.13 17.03
N TYR A 250 3.77 -6.93 16.07
CA TYR A 250 4.25 -8.32 15.90
C TYR A 250 5.69 -8.41 15.39
N THR A 251 6.14 -7.46 14.56
CA THR A 251 7.54 -7.42 14.11
C THR A 251 8.47 -7.05 15.26
N TYR A 252 8.09 -6.11 16.12
CA TYR A 252 8.86 -5.81 17.32
C TYR A 252 8.96 -7.01 18.27
N TYR A 253 7.90 -7.81 18.43
CA TYR A 253 7.92 -8.95 19.34
C TYR A 253 8.86 -10.11 18.90
N TYR A 254 9.05 -10.30 17.59
CA TYR A 254 9.95 -11.33 17.05
C TYR A 254 11.43 -10.93 17.02
N ILE A 255 11.74 -9.65 17.22
CA ILE A 255 13.13 -9.14 17.28
C ILE A 255 13.71 -9.27 18.71
N TYR A 256 12.87 -9.51 19.72
CA TYR A 256 13.25 -9.61 21.14
C TYR A 256 13.20 -11.04 21.71
N ILE A 257 13.09 -12.07 20.86
CA ILE A 257 13.22 -13.50 21.23
C ILE A 257 14.48 -14.04 20.54
#